data_AF-A0A9D4VWM0-F1
#
_entry.id   AF-A0A9D4VWM0-F1
#
_cell.length_a   1.000
_cell.length_b   1.000
_cell.length_c   1.000
_cell.angle_alpha   90.00
_cell.angle_beta   90.00
_cell.angle_gamma   90.00
#
_symmetry.space_group_name_H-M   'P 1'
#
loop_
_entity.id
_entity.type
_entity.pdbx_description
1 polymer ?
#
loop_
_entity_poly.entity_id
_entity_poly.type
_entity_poly.pdbx_seq_one_letter_code
_entity_poly.pdbx_strand_id
1 'polypeptide(L)'
;MWRTLASYIRSKKQICLTVVSSGIASLLLPGGRTTHSMFKIPILTMESSTCNIDKGSDRAELLKMANLIIWDEAPMTHRFCFEAFDKTLKDIMGRSNCSDKLFGGKVVV
;
A
#
# COMPACT_ATOMS: atom_id res chain seq x y z
N MET A 1 -12.83 -13.67 1.85
CA MET A 1 -13.24 -12.72 0.78
C MET A 1 -12.03 -12.20 -0.01
N TRP A 2 -11.02 -11.61 0.64
CA TRP A 2 -9.84 -11.04 -0.04
C TRP A 2 -9.07 -12.01 -0.93
N ARG A 3 -9.01 -13.30 -0.55
CA ARG A 3 -8.38 -14.35 -1.37
C ARG A 3 -8.98 -14.46 -2.76
N THR A 4 -10.31 -14.43 -2.86
CA THR A 4 -11.03 -14.56 -4.13
C THR A 4 -10.78 -13.35 -5.02
N LEU A 5 -10.82 -12.14 -4.43
CA LEU A 5 -10.55 -10.90 -5.14
C LEU A 5 -9.10 -10.85 -5.66
N ALA A 6 -8.13 -11.17 -4.80
CA ALA A 6 -6.72 -11.22 -5.18
C ALA A 6 -6.47 -12.25 -6.29
N SER A 7 -7.09 -13.43 -6.21
CA SER A 7 -7.00 -14.45 -7.27
C SER A 7 -7.59 -13.97 -8.60
N TYR A 8 -8.72 -13.26 -8.58
CA TYR A 8 -9.34 -12.71 -9.78
C TYR A 8 -8.50 -11.62 -10.45
N ILE A 9 -7.88 -10.73 -9.67
CA ILE A 9 -6.97 -9.72 -10.22
C ILE A 9 -5.71 -10.38 -10.79
N ARG A 10 -5.15 -11.37 -10.08
CA ARG A 10 -3.99 -12.12 -10.56
C ARG A 10 -4.29 -12.92 -11.83
N SER A 11 -5.50 -13.47 -11.99
CA SER A 11 -5.89 -14.17 -13.23
C SER A 11 -5.94 -13.23 -14.44
N LYS A 12 -6.14 -11.92 -14.23
CA LYS A 12 -6.02 -10.88 -15.27
C LYS A 12 -4.58 -10.41 -15.51
N LYS A 13 -3.58 -11.08 -14.94
CA LYS A 13 -2.15 -10.69 -14.97
C LYS A 13 -1.89 -9.30 -14.38
N GLN A 14 -2.74 -8.84 -13.47
CA GLN A 14 -2.59 -7.58 -12.76
C GLN A 14 -1.97 -7.80 -11.38
N ILE A 15 -1.34 -6.77 -10.84
CA ILE A 15 -0.68 -6.83 -9.53
C ILE A 15 -1.66 -6.38 -8.45
N CYS A 16 -1.94 -7.31 -7.52
CA CYS A 16 -2.71 -7.07 -6.30
C CYS A 16 -1.77 -7.18 -5.09
N LEU A 17 -1.64 -6.10 -4.33
CA LEU A 17 -0.94 -6.09 -3.05
C LEU A 17 -1.94 -6.30 -1.92
N THR A 18 -1.64 -7.22 -1.02
CA THR A 18 -2.45 -7.51 0.17
C THR A 18 -1.65 -7.14 1.41
N VAL A 19 -2.17 -6.22 2.19
CA VAL A 19 -1.50 -5.61 3.34
C VAL A 19 -2.38 -5.74 4.56
N VAL A 20 -1.78 -6.04 5.71
CA VAL A 20 -2.48 -6.21 6.99
C VAL A 20 -1.72 -5.51 8.11
N SER A 21 -2.40 -5.03 9.15
CA SER A 21 -1.72 -4.37 10.27
C SER A 21 -0.92 -5.37 11.11
N SER A 22 -1.52 -6.53 11.41
CA SER A 22 -0.92 -7.58 12.23
C SER A 22 -0.09 -8.59 11.43
N GLY A 23 1.05 -9.01 12.00
CA GLY A 23 1.91 -10.06 11.43
C GLY A 23 1.21 -11.42 11.31
N ILE A 24 0.41 -11.79 12.32
CA ILE A 24 -0.31 -13.07 12.33
C ILE A 24 -1.38 -13.07 11.23
N ALA A 25 -2.11 -11.97 11.09
CA ALA A 25 -3.15 -11.84 10.08
C ALA A 25 -2.59 -11.81 8.65
N SER A 26 -1.35 -11.32 8.46
CA SER A 26 -0.68 -11.35 7.15
C SER A 26 -0.47 -12.78 6.61
N LEU A 27 -0.34 -13.78 7.49
CA LEU A 27 -0.21 -15.19 7.10
C LEU A 27 -1.49 -15.77 6.49
N LEU A 28 -2.64 -15.18 6.82
CA LEU A 28 -3.94 -15.63 6.33
C LEU A 28 -4.23 -15.14 4.90
N LEU A 29 -3.48 -14.12 4.43
CA LEU A 29 -3.60 -13.58 3.09
C LEU A 29 -2.51 -14.10 2.14
N PRO A 30 -2.85 -14.49 0.91
CA PRO A 30 -1.90 -15.04 -0.05
C PRO A 30 -0.92 -13.97 -0.57
N GLY A 31 0.30 -14.00 -0.04
CA GLY A 31 1.29 -12.95 -0.27
C GLY A 31 1.08 -11.73 0.63
N GLY A 32 0.36 -11.90 1.74
CA GLY A 32 0.15 -10.88 2.75
C GLY A 32 1.48 -10.39 3.32
N ARG A 33 1.60 -9.08 3.47
CA ARG A 33 2.70 -8.43 4.18
C ARG A 33 2.12 -7.47 5.20
N THR A 34 2.86 -7.23 6.27
CA THR A 34 2.43 -6.20 7.23
C THR A 34 2.53 -4.81 6.60
N THR A 35 1.65 -3.89 7.00
CA THR A 35 1.68 -2.50 6.54
C THR A 35 3.05 -1.87 6.76
N HIS A 36 3.64 -2.09 7.92
CA HIS A 36 4.98 -1.61 8.25
C HIS A 36 6.07 -2.19 7.34
N SER A 37 6.00 -3.48 6.99
CA SER A 37 7.01 -4.12 6.12
C SER A 37 6.84 -3.73 4.65
N MET A 38 5.60 -3.67 4.18
CA MET A 38 5.29 -3.37 2.78
C MET A 38 5.61 -1.92 2.44
N PHE A 39 5.17 -1.00 3.30
CA PHE A 39 5.31 0.43 3.07
C PHE A 39 6.48 1.06 3.82
N LYS A 40 7.24 0.32 4.65
CA LYS A 40 8.32 0.91 5.48
C LYS A 40 7.85 2.13 6.29
N ILE A 41 6.64 2.04 6.85
CA ILE A 41 6.08 3.07 7.71
C ILE A 41 6.87 3.07 9.04
N PRO A 42 7.43 4.21 9.46
CA PRO A 42 8.13 4.30 10.75
C PRO A 42 7.18 3.95 11.90
N ILE A 43 7.70 3.27 12.92
CA ILE A 43 6.91 2.83 14.09
C ILE A 43 6.33 4.03 14.84
N LEU A 44 7.07 5.15 14.86
CA LEU A 44 6.61 6.44 15.37
C LEU A 44 6.15 7.29 14.19
N THR A 45 4.85 7.25 13.87
CA THR A 45 4.24 8.10 12.85
C THR A 45 3.81 9.43 13.46
N MET A 46 4.44 10.51 13.01
CA MET A 46 4.03 11.89 13.27
C MET A 46 3.30 12.47 12.04
N GLU A 47 2.64 13.60 12.18
CA GLU A 47 1.84 14.25 11.12
C GLU A 47 2.65 14.56 9.84
N SER A 48 3.96 14.78 9.97
CA SER A 48 4.90 15.03 8.86
C SER A 48 5.64 13.78 8.37
N SER A 49 5.39 12.61 8.96
CA SER A 49 6.15 11.40 8.62
C SER A 49 5.81 10.89 7.22
N THR A 50 6.83 10.38 6.53
CA THR A 50 6.71 9.71 5.24
C THR A 50 7.27 8.29 5.36
N CYS A 51 6.78 7.41 4.50
CA CYS A 51 7.33 6.07 4.31
C CYS A 51 8.75 6.17 3.77
N ASN A 52 9.67 5.37 4.33
CA ASN A 52 11.07 5.35 3.90
C ASN A 52 11.25 4.48 2.64
N ILE A 53 10.70 4.96 1.51
CA ILE A 53 10.76 4.30 0.20
C ILE A 53 11.39 5.25 -0.81
N ASP A 54 12.56 4.88 -1.32
CA ASP A 54 13.22 5.63 -2.39
C ASP A 54 12.46 5.46 -3.71
N LYS A 55 12.28 6.55 -4.47
CA LYS A 55 11.54 6.58 -5.74
C LYS A 55 12.09 5.64 -6.82
N GLY A 56 13.39 5.35 -6.76
CA GLY A 56 14.10 4.44 -7.67
C GLY A 56 14.23 3.01 -7.15
N SER A 57 13.62 2.67 -6.01
CA SER A 57 13.67 1.31 -5.47
C SER A 57 12.67 0.38 -6.14
N ASP A 58 12.96 -0.93 -6.13
CA ASP A 58 12.06 -1.98 -6.62
C ASP A 58 10.68 -1.93 -5.94
N ARG A 59 10.63 -1.49 -4.67
CA ARG A 59 9.37 -1.29 -3.95
C ARG A 59 8.54 -0.17 -4.55
N ALA A 60 9.18 0.95 -4.89
CA ALA A 60 8.49 2.06 -5.54
C ALA A 60 7.95 1.61 -6.90
N GLU A 61 8.75 0.91 -7.70
CA GLU A 61 8.30 0.35 -8.99
C GLU A 61 7.12 -0.62 -8.83
N LEU A 62 7.18 -1.52 -7.85
CA LEU A 62 6.07 -2.42 -7.52
C LEU A 62 4.79 -1.64 -7.17
N LEU A 63 4.90 -0.57 -6.38
CA LEU A 63 3.77 0.30 -6.07
C LEU A 63 3.25 1.04 -7.31
N LYS A 64 4.11 1.39 -8.27
CA LYS A 64 3.69 1.96 -9.56
C LYS A 64 2.92 0.95 -10.41
N MET A 65 3.33 -0.30 -10.41
CA MET A 65 2.67 -1.34 -11.20
C MET A 65 1.42 -1.92 -10.52
N ALA A 66 1.31 -1.80 -9.20
CA ALA A 66 0.15 -2.28 -8.45
C ALA A 66 -1.16 -1.63 -8.95
N ASN A 67 -2.16 -2.44 -9.26
CA ASN A 67 -3.48 -1.95 -9.68
C ASN A 67 -4.45 -1.84 -8.50
N LEU A 68 -4.31 -2.76 -7.53
CA LEU A 68 -5.16 -2.85 -6.35
C LEU A 68 -4.30 -3.07 -5.11
N ILE A 69 -4.59 -2.31 -4.07
CA ILE A 69 -4.04 -2.49 -2.72
C ILE A 69 -5.21 -2.85 -1.81
N ILE A 70 -5.20 -4.07 -1.27
CA ILE A 70 -6.15 -4.51 -0.27
C ILE A 70 -5.50 -4.26 1.09
N TRP A 71 -6.13 -3.46 1.94
CA TRP A 71 -5.66 -3.17 3.29
C TRP A 71 -6.64 -3.77 4.31
N ASP A 72 -6.38 -5.01 4.70
CA ASP A 72 -7.14 -5.65 5.76
C ASP A 72 -6.76 -5.03 7.11
N GLU A 73 -7.73 -4.91 8.01
CA GLU A 73 -7.56 -4.21 9.30
C GLU A 73 -7.26 -2.70 9.19
N ALA A 74 -7.60 -2.05 8.06
CA ALA A 74 -7.57 -0.60 7.92
C ALA A 74 -8.13 0.17 9.14
N PRO A 75 -9.30 -0.16 9.73
CA PRO A 75 -9.83 0.58 10.88
C PRO A 75 -8.99 0.45 12.15
N MET A 76 -8.13 -0.56 12.26
CA MET A 76 -7.23 -0.74 13.40
C MET A 76 -5.92 0.05 13.25
N THR A 77 -5.67 0.65 12.09
CA THR A 77 -4.44 1.43 11.84
C THR A 77 -4.62 2.90 12.15
N HIS A 78 -3.55 3.52 12.64
CA HIS A 78 -3.56 4.93 13.02
C HIS A 78 -3.72 5.84 11.78
N ARG A 79 -4.45 6.95 11.92
CA ARG A 79 -4.69 7.92 10.84
C ARG A 79 -3.40 8.40 10.17
N PHE A 80 -2.36 8.67 10.96
CA PHE A 80 -1.05 9.10 10.43
C PHE A 80 -0.39 8.08 9.48
N CYS A 81 -0.68 6.78 9.62
CA CYS A 81 -0.20 5.77 8.68
C CYS A 81 -0.82 5.95 7.30
N PHE A 82 -2.11 6.30 7.23
CA PHE A 82 -2.78 6.59 5.95
C PHE A 82 -2.27 7.87 5.32
N GLU A 83 -2.04 8.92 6.10
CA GLU A 83 -1.53 10.19 5.59
C GLU A 83 -0.08 10.06 5.10
N ALA A 84 0.78 9.37 5.85
CA ALA A 84 2.14 9.04 5.41
C ALA A 84 2.11 8.21 4.12
N PHE A 85 1.22 7.22 4.05
CA PHE A 85 1.06 6.38 2.87
C PHE A 85 0.59 7.17 1.64
N ASP A 86 -0.44 8.01 1.77
CA ASP A 86 -0.94 8.87 0.69
C ASP A 86 0.15 9.82 0.18
N LYS A 87 0.86 10.51 1.08
CA LYS A 87 1.99 11.38 0.73
C LYS A 87 3.04 10.62 -0.07
N THR A 88 3.37 9.38 0.34
CA THR A 88 4.40 8.59 -0.36
C THR A 88 3.95 8.06 -1.70
N LEU A 89 2.69 7.65 -1.85
CA LEU A 89 2.16 7.26 -3.15
C LEU A 89 2.13 8.44 -4.11
N LYS A 90 1.71 9.62 -3.65
CA LYS A 90 1.77 10.85 -4.44
C LYS A 90 3.20 11.18 -4.86
N ASP A 91 4.16 11.03 -3.95
CA ASP A 91 5.57 11.29 -4.23
C ASP A 91 6.19 10.29 -5.22
N ILE A 92 5.83 9.00 -5.11
CA ILE A 92 6.27 7.93 -6.02
C ILE A 92 5.62 8.09 -7.41
N MET A 93 4.34 8.47 -7.49
CA MET A 93 3.63 8.71 -8.76
C MET A 93 4.12 9.97 -9.50
N GLY A 94 4.84 10.86 -8.81
CA GLY A 94 5.44 12.07 -9.38
C GLY A 94 4.40 13.06 -9.90
N ARG A 95 4.86 14.07 -10.67
CA ARG A 95 4.03 15.10 -11.34
C ARG A 95 3.23 14.57 -12.55
N SER A 96 2.87 13.29 -12.56
CA SER A 96 1.83 12.83 -13.46
C SER A 96 0.49 13.45 -13.01
N ASN A 97 -0.49 13.62 -13.91
CA ASN A 97 -1.84 14.18 -13.63
C ASN A 97 -2.65 13.45 -12.53
N CYS A 98 -2.03 12.53 -11.80
CA CYS A 98 -2.56 11.76 -10.69
C CYS A 98 -2.03 12.22 -9.31
N SER A 99 -1.14 13.22 -9.23
CA SER A 99 -0.58 13.69 -7.96
C SER A 99 -1.61 14.31 -7.00
N ASP A 100 -2.70 14.87 -7.53
CA ASP A 100 -3.81 15.43 -6.74
C ASP A 100 -4.85 14.36 -6.34
N LYS A 101 -4.80 13.18 -6.97
CA LYS A 101 -5.74 12.10 -6.67
C LYS A 101 -5.33 11.40 -5.37
N LEU A 102 -6.33 10.99 -4.58
CA LEU A 102 -6.11 10.14 -3.41
C LEU A 102 -5.29 8.90 -3.78
N PHE A 103 -4.30 8.58 -2.94
CA PHE A 103 -3.35 7.48 -3.09
C PHE A 103 -2.63 7.48 -4.44
N GLY A 104 -2.37 8.67 -5.01
CA GLY A 104 -1.73 8.80 -6.33
C GLY A 104 -2.54 8.16 -7.46
N GLY A 105 -3.87 8.04 -7.29
CA GLY A 105 -4.76 7.39 -8.25
C GLY A 105 -4.81 5.86 -8.15
N LYS A 106 -4.24 5.27 -7.09
CA LYS A 106 -4.33 3.83 -6.82
C LYS A 106 -5.65 3.47 -6.14
N VAL A 107 -6.19 2.31 -6.49
CA VAL A 107 -7.38 1.76 -5.83
C VAL A 107 -6.93 1.06 -4.55
N VAL A 108 -7.40 1.58 -3.42
CA VAL A 108 -7.20 1.00 -2.09
C VAL A 108 -8.57 0.53 -1.59
N VAL A 109 -8.66 -0.72 -1.14
CA VAL A 109 -9.88 -1.36 -0.63
C VAL A 109 -9.64 -1.91 0.77
#